data_AF-A0A9W9AV18-F1
#
_entry.id   AF-A0A9W9AV18-F1
#
_cell.length_a   1.000
_cell.length_b   1.000
_cell.length_c   1.000
_cell.angle_alpha   90.00
_cell.angle_beta   90.00
_cell.angle_gamma   90.00
#
_symmetry.space_group_name_H-M   'P 1'
#
loop_
_entity.id
_entity.type
_entity.pdbx_description
1 polymer ?
#
loop_
_entity_poly.entity_id
_entity_poly.type
_entity_poly.pdbx_seq_one_letter_code
_entity_poly.pdbx_strand_id
1 'polypeptide(L)'
;METNPVSRLHGKRSFTGKHNLLPATQPIVPLSNEAQESKIEVAFFTFGRGSVIWKIWPAVLFYTIFSTVIVVLEEKAKIRSLAIPNVLLTVLGVVIGFVISYRAMSGYDRYWLGRSIWSDLMRNSRTMGRLVWYHVPPRLTPKTDAEIASGQLDRSHEELMKVMAEKRMGLDLIEAYVFLSIY
;
A
#
# COMPACT_ATOMS: atom_id res chain seq x y z
N MET A 1 -58.61 -13.90 -19.15
CA MET A 1 -57.79 -14.02 -17.92
C MET A 1 -56.57 -14.84 -18.30
N GLU A 2 -55.56 -14.16 -18.83
CA GLU A 2 -54.31 -14.74 -19.35
C GLU A 2 -53.39 -15.12 -18.19
N THR A 3 -53.00 -16.39 -18.13
CA THR A 3 -51.93 -16.87 -17.24
C THR A 3 -50.59 -16.62 -17.92
N ASN A 4 -49.90 -15.57 -17.47
CA ASN A 4 -48.55 -15.22 -17.91
C ASN A 4 -47.58 -16.39 -17.64
N PRO A 5 -46.76 -16.84 -18.62
CA PRO A 5 -45.85 -17.95 -18.41
C PRO A 5 -44.60 -17.48 -17.67
N VAL A 6 -44.33 -18.05 -16.49
CA VAL A 6 -43.06 -17.87 -15.78
C VAL A 6 -41.94 -18.47 -16.65
N SER A 7 -41.13 -17.58 -17.24
CA SER A 7 -39.98 -17.94 -18.06
C SER A 7 -39.00 -18.78 -17.24
N ARG A 8 -38.88 -20.07 -17.57
CA ARG A 8 -37.88 -20.98 -17.00
C ARG A 8 -36.50 -20.59 -17.51
N LEU A 9 -35.74 -19.85 -16.71
CA LEU A 9 -34.31 -19.73 -16.92
C LEU A 9 -33.65 -21.09 -16.63
N HIS A 10 -33.25 -21.79 -17.68
CA HIS A 10 -32.48 -23.04 -17.60
C HIS A 10 -31.09 -22.73 -17.01
N GLY A 11 -30.95 -22.88 -15.69
CA GLY A 11 -29.64 -22.87 -15.04
C GLY A 11 -28.85 -24.11 -15.46
N LYS A 12 -27.64 -23.91 -16.00
CA LYS A 12 -26.71 -25.02 -16.25
C LYS A 12 -26.30 -25.62 -14.88
N ARG A 13 -26.57 -26.91 -14.69
CA ARG A 13 -26.16 -27.65 -13.47
C ARG A 13 -24.65 -27.90 -13.49
N SER A 14 -24.02 -27.90 -12.31
CA SER A 14 -22.59 -28.23 -12.21
C SER A 14 -22.33 -29.69 -12.64
N PHE A 15 -21.13 -29.98 -13.11
CA PHE A 15 -20.73 -31.34 -13.55
C PHE A 15 -20.89 -32.40 -12.44
N THR A 16 -20.85 -31.98 -11.17
CA THR A 16 -21.07 -32.86 -10.01
C THR A 16 -22.54 -32.96 -9.57
N GLY A 17 -23.47 -32.31 -10.26
CA GLY A 17 -24.93 -32.47 -10.12
C GLY A 17 -25.56 -32.01 -8.79
N LYS A 18 -24.75 -31.67 -7.78
CA LYS A 18 -25.22 -31.37 -6.42
C LYS A 18 -25.75 -29.94 -6.23
N HIS A 19 -25.54 -29.02 -7.18
CA HIS A 19 -26.12 -27.67 -7.12
C HIS A 19 -26.20 -27.01 -8.51
N ASN A 20 -27.10 -26.02 -8.65
CA ASN A 20 -27.18 -25.16 -9.84
C ASN A 20 -26.03 -24.16 -9.82
N LEU A 21 -25.40 -23.90 -10.98
CA LEU A 21 -24.40 -22.84 -11.09
C LEU A 21 -25.11 -21.49 -10.91
N LEU A 22 -24.61 -20.67 -9.98
CA LEU A 22 -25.02 -19.28 -9.89
C LEU A 22 -24.63 -18.58 -11.20
N PRO A 23 -25.45 -17.65 -11.71
CA PRO A 23 -25.13 -16.92 -12.93
C PRO A 23 -23.83 -16.14 -12.72
N ALA A 24 -22.74 -16.62 -13.33
CA ALA A 24 -21.39 -16.06 -13.14
C ALA A 24 -21.16 -14.75 -13.91
N THR A 25 -22.19 -14.20 -14.56
CA THR A 25 -22.04 -13.00 -15.38
C THR A 25 -23.41 -12.33 -15.46
N GLN A 26 -23.52 -11.15 -14.84
CA GLN A 26 -24.61 -10.24 -15.18
C GLN A 26 -24.49 -9.87 -16.67
N PRO A 27 -25.59 -9.65 -17.40
CA PRO A 27 -25.53 -9.29 -18.80
C PRO A 27 -24.71 -8.02 -18.97
N ILE A 28 -23.84 -8.04 -19.98
CA ILE A 28 -22.98 -6.96 -20.43
C ILE A 28 -23.79 -5.67 -20.44
N VAL A 29 -23.46 -4.74 -19.53
CA VAL A 29 -23.93 -3.36 -19.60
C VAL A 29 -23.48 -2.83 -20.97
N PRO A 30 -24.36 -2.21 -21.78
CA PRO A 30 -23.91 -1.61 -23.02
C PRO A 30 -22.78 -0.64 -22.68
N LEU A 31 -21.65 -0.77 -23.38
CA LEU A 31 -20.57 0.21 -23.39
C LEU A 31 -21.09 1.49 -24.05
N SER A 32 -22.02 2.20 -23.41
CA SER A 32 -22.19 3.62 -23.67
C SER A 32 -20.94 4.27 -23.10
N ASN A 33 -19.99 4.49 -24.00
CA ASN A 33 -18.85 5.36 -23.80
C ASN A 33 -19.37 6.78 -23.49
N GLU A 34 -19.77 7.02 -22.26
CA GLU A 34 -19.53 8.32 -21.65
C GLU A 34 -18.04 8.33 -21.38
N ALA A 35 -17.29 8.82 -22.37
CA ALA A 35 -15.97 9.38 -22.13
C ALA A 35 -16.16 10.55 -21.16
N GLN A 36 -16.29 10.21 -19.86
CA GLN A 36 -16.25 11.16 -18.78
C GLN A 36 -14.83 11.71 -18.78
N GLU A 37 -14.64 12.86 -19.45
CA GLU A 37 -13.38 13.58 -19.41
C GLU A 37 -13.16 14.05 -17.96
N SER A 38 -12.40 13.25 -17.22
CA SER A 38 -12.01 13.47 -15.83
C SER A 38 -10.97 14.59 -15.69
N LYS A 39 -11.16 15.71 -16.40
CA LYS A 39 -10.25 16.87 -16.33
C LYS A 39 -10.26 17.56 -14.97
N ILE A 40 -11.34 17.40 -14.19
CA ILE A 40 -11.47 17.97 -12.84
C ILE A 40 -10.82 17.07 -11.76
N GLU A 41 -10.80 15.74 -11.95
CA GLU A 41 -10.20 14.83 -10.96
C GLU A 41 -8.66 14.92 -10.90
N VAL A 42 -7.98 15.04 -12.04
CA VAL A 42 -6.52 15.24 -12.06
C VAL A 42 -6.11 16.55 -11.42
N ALA A 43 -6.88 17.63 -11.61
CA ALA A 43 -6.59 18.91 -10.97
C ALA A 43 -6.77 18.83 -9.45
N PHE A 44 -7.87 18.23 -8.97
CA PHE A 44 -8.09 18.06 -7.53
C PHE A 44 -7.05 17.13 -6.89
N PHE A 45 -6.63 16.08 -7.59
CA PHE A 45 -5.55 15.19 -7.18
C PHE A 45 -4.19 15.90 -7.10
N THR A 46 -3.89 16.78 -8.07
CA THR A 46 -2.62 17.51 -8.11
C THR A 46 -2.57 18.68 -7.11
N PHE A 47 -3.71 19.30 -6.80
CA PHE A 47 -3.82 20.45 -5.89
C PHE A 47 -4.35 20.09 -4.48
N GLY A 48 -4.51 18.80 -4.16
CA GLY A 48 -4.98 18.32 -2.86
C GLY A 48 -4.08 18.74 -1.69
N ARG A 49 -4.62 18.66 -0.46
CA ARG A 49 -4.03 19.18 0.80
C ARG A 49 -2.61 18.66 1.15
N GLY A 50 -2.13 17.60 0.50
CA GLY A 50 -0.77 17.07 0.64
C GLY A 50 0.20 17.44 -0.48
N SER A 51 -0.21 18.28 -1.42
CA SER A 51 0.59 18.59 -2.60
C SER A 51 1.79 19.48 -2.28
N VAL A 52 2.95 19.13 -2.86
CA VAL A 52 4.20 19.91 -2.75
C VAL A 52 4.05 21.30 -3.36
N ILE A 53 3.03 21.51 -4.20
CA ILE A 53 2.76 22.78 -4.87
C ILE A 53 2.54 23.92 -3.86
N TRP A 54 1.81 23.67 -2.78
CA TRP A 54 1.54 24.68 -1.75
C TRP A 54 2.80 25.11 -1.00
N LYS A 55 3.80 24.22 -0.93
CA LYS A 55 5.09 24.49 -0.30
C LYS A 55 6.04 25.28 -1.22
N ILE A 56 5.97 25.05 -2.53
CA ILE A 56 6.88 25.65 -3.52
C ILE A 56 6.35 27.01 -4.03
N TRP A 57 5.03 27.20 -4.07
CA TRP A 57 4.38 28.39 -4.62
C TRP A 57 4.89 29.74 -4.09
N PRO A 58 5.09 29.97 -2.76
CA PRO A 58 5.60 31.26 -2.29
C PRO A 58 7.04 31.54 -2.75
N ALA A 59 7.88 30.51 -2.85
CA ALA A 59 9.25 30.66 -3.34
C ALA A 59 9.26 31.02 -4.84
N VAL A 60 8.43 30.36 -5.63
CA VAL A 60 8.30 30.65 -7.07
C VAL A 60 7.81 32.07 -7.28
N LEU A 61 6.75 32.49 -6.58
CA LEU A 61 6.21 33.84 -6.68
C LEU A 61 7.28 34.91 -6.37
N PHE A 62 8.06 34.69 -5.31
CA PHE A 62 9.16 35.59 -4.95
C PHE A 62 10.22 35.69 -6.06
N TYR A 63 10.67 34.57 -6.62
CA TYR A 63 11.64 34.58 -7.72
C TYR A 63 11.08 35.23 -9.00
N THR A 64 9.81 35.03 -9.31
CA THR A 64 9.15 35.68 -10.46
C THR A 64 9.13 37.19 -10.27
N ILE A 65 8.66 37.69 -9.12
CA ILE A 65 8.63 39.12 -8.83
C ILE A 65 10.05 39.71 -8.89
N PHE A 66 11.02 39.05 -8.26
CA PHE A 66 12.42 39.47 -8.26
C PHE A 66 12.98 39.57 -9.69
N SER A 67 12.74 38.56 -10.52
CA SER A 67 13.15 38.57 -11.93
C SER A 67 12.47 39.69 -12.72
N THR A 68 11.16 39.91 -12.52
CA THR A 68 10.43 41.03 -13.16
C THR A 68 10.99 42.38 -12.76
N VAL A 69 11.32 42.59 -11.48
CA VAL A 69 11.92 43.84 -11.00
C VAL A 69 13.28 44.09 -11.66
N ILE A 70 14.14 43.07 -11.76
CA ILE A 70 15.44 43.20 -12.43
C ILE A 70 15.28 43.60 -13.89
N VAL A 71 14.38 42.95 -14.64
CA VAL A 71 14.15 43.26 -16.06
C VAL A 71 13.63 44.68 -16.24
N VAL A 72 12.67 45.12 -15.41
CA VAL A 72 12.13 46.48 -15.48
C VAL A 72 13.19 47.54 -15.13
N LEU A 73 14.08 47.25 -14.17
CA LEU A 73 15.19 48.14 -13.82
C LEU A 73 16.22 48.23 -14.97
N GLU A 74 16.54 47.12 -15.64
CA GLU A 74 17.45 47.10 -16.77
C GLU A 74 16.93 47.96 -17.94
N GLU A 75 15.66 47.76 -18.33
CA GLU A 75 15.03 48.53 -19.41
C GLU A 75 14.89 50.02 -19.10
N LYS A 76 14.48 50.38 -17.88
CA LYS A 76 14.21 51.78 -17.50
C LYS A 76 15.46 52.56 -17.11
N ALA A 77 16.45 51.93 -16.48
CA ALA A 77 17.64 52.61 -15.99
C ALA A 77 18.81 52.63 -17.00
N LYS A 78 18.69 51.94 -18.15
CA LYS A 78 19.76 51.82 -19.18
C LYS A 78 21.12 51.37 -18.63
N ILE A 79 21.12 50.66 -17.49
CA ILE A 79 22.33 50.15 -16.86
C ILE A 79 22.75 48.88 -17.60
N ARG A 80 23.55 49.05 -18.66
CA ARG A 80 23.97 47.98 -19.58
C ARG A 80 25.11 47.09 -19.03
N SER A 81 25.32 47.07 -17.72
CA SER A 81 26.56 46.57 -17.11
C SER A 81 26.35 45.54 -15.99
N LEU A 82 25.31 44.71 -16.10
CA LEU A 82 25.17 43.51 -15.25
C LEU A 82 25.41 42.23 -16.08
N ALA A 83 26.52 42.21 -16.82
CA ALA A 83 26.95 41.02 -17.54
C ALA A 83 27.56 40.01 -16.55
N ILE A 84 26.72 39.12 -16.00
CA ILE A 84 27.22 37.97 -15.24
C ILE A 84 27.94 37.04 -16.23
N PRO A 85 29.19 36.65 -15.97
CA PRO A 85 29.91 35.74 -16.85
C PRO A 85 29.19 34.39 -16.93
N ASN A 86 28.84 33.94 -18.14
CA ASN A 86 28.13 32.69 -18.40
C ASN A 86 28.81 31.47 -17.76
N VAL A 87 30.14 31.51 -17.62
CA VAL A 87 30.93 30.46 -16.96
C VAL A 87 30.52 30.24 -15.51
N LEU A 88 30.18 31.30 -14.77
CA LEU A 88 29.72 31.15 -13.38
C LEU A 88 28.36 30.45 -13.32
N LEU A 89 27.47 30.75 -14.26
CA LEU A 89 26.14 30.14 -14.34
C LEU A 89 26.22 28.65 -14.67
N THR A 90 27.11 28.24 -15.59
CA THR A 90 27.30 26.83 -15.93
C THR A 90 27.89 26.04 -14.76
N VAL A 91 28.92 26.57 -14.10
CA VAL A 91 29.53 25.91 -12.93
C VAL A 91 28.52 25.75 -11.80
N LEU A 92 27.75 26.81 -11.48
CA LEU A 92 26.70 26.73 -10.46
C LEU A 92 25.59 25.73 -10.84
N GLY A 93 25.18 25.69 -12.10
CA GLY A 93 24.19 24.73 -12.59
C GLY A 93 24.65 23.28 -12.42
N VAL A 94 25.91 22.98 -12.74
CA VAL A 94 26.49 21.64 -12.56
C VAL A 94 26.52 21.26 -11.08
N VAL A 95 26.97 22.16 -10.21
CA VAL A 95 27.04 21.89 -8.76
C VAL A 95 25.65 21.66 -8.17
N ILE A 96 24.66 22.51 -8.50
CA ILE A 96 23.28 22.35 -8.02
C ILE A 96 22.67 21.03 -8.53
N GLY A 97 22.88 20.69 -9.80
CA GLY A 97 22.42 19.42 -10.37
C GLY A 97 23.01 18.21 -9.64
N PHE A 98 24.30 18.25 -9.32
CA PHE A 98 24.97 17.20 -8.56
C PHE A 98 24.39 17.06 -7.14
N VAL A 99 24.20 18.18 -6.43
CA VAL A 99 23.64 18.18 -5.06
C VAL A 99 22.20 17.64 -5.04
N ILE A 100 21.36 18.05 -6.01
CA ILE A 100 19.99 17.54 -6.12
C ILE A 100 19.98 16.04 -6.38
N SER A 101 20.86 15.56 -7.27
CA SER A 101 21.01 14.13 -7.57
C SER A 101 21.39 13.34 -6.32
N TYR A 102 22.37 13.82 -5.54
CA TYR A 102 22.76 13.18 -4.28
C TYR A 102 21.61 13.14 -3.26
N ARG A 103 20.88 14.25 -3.13
CA ARG A 103 19.70 14.32 -2.24
C ARG A 103 18.59 13.35 -2.68
N ALA A 104 18.33 13.26 -3.97
CA ALA A 104 17.34 12.34 -4.52
C ALA A 104 17.78 10.88 -4.31
N MET A 105 19.05 10.56 -4.57
CA MET A 105 19.62 9.23 -4.39
C MET A 105 19.54 8.77 -2.93
N SER A 106 19.97 9.62 -1.98
CA SER A 106 19.90 9.32 -0.54
C SER A 106 18.46 9.18 -0.03
N GLY A 107 17.53 10.01 -0.52
CA GLY A 107 16.11 9.86 -0.21
C GLY A 107 15.54 8.55 -0.74
N TYR A 108 15.91 8.18 -1.96
CA TYR A 108 15.47 6.95 -2.61
C TYR A 108 15.99 5.70 -1.89
N ASP A 109 17.28 5.66 -1.54
CA ASP A 109 17.89 4.56 -0.80
C ASP A 109 17.17 4.32 0.54
N ARG A 110 16.87 5.40 1.30
CA ARG A 110 16.11 5.31 2.55
C ARG A 110 14.70 4.78 2.36
N TYR A 111 13.99 5.23 1.31
CA TYR A 111 12.67 4.72 0.98
C TYR A 111 12.72 3.22 0.64
N TRP A 112 13.71 2.83 -0.17
CA TRP A 112 13.89 1.45 -0.59
C TRP A 112 14.26 0.54 0.60
N LEU A 113 15.18 0.97 1.45
CA LEU A 113 15.58 0.27 2.67
C LEU A 113 14.40 0.12 3.64
N GLY A 114 13.60 1.16 3.84
CA GLY A 114 12.38 1.10 4.65
C GLY A 114 11.38 0.07 4.12
N ARG A 115 11.14 0.05 2.81
CA ARG A 115 10.27 -0.95 2.17
C ARG A 115 10.80 -2.38 2.34
N SER A 116 12.11 -2.58 2.19
CA SER A 116 12.74 -3.89 2.34
C SER A 116 12.62 -4.42 3.77
N ILE A 117 12.88 -3.58 4.78
CA ILE A 117 12.71 -3.92 6.19
C ILE A 117 11.25 -4.26 6.50
N TRP A 118 10.31 -3.45 5.99
CA TRP A 118 8.87 -3.70 6.15
C TRP A 118 8.46 -5.08 5.60
N SER A 119 8.96 -5.42 4.41
CA SER A 119 8.72 -6.74 3.81
C SER A 119 9.31 -7.88 4.64
N ASP A 120 10.50 -7.68 5.22
CA ASP A 120 11.14 -8.71 6.04
C ASP A 120 10.42 -8.91 7.38
N LEU A 121 9.95 -7.82 8.01
CA LEU A 121 9.11 -7.89 9.20
C LEU A 121 7.85 -8.74 8.97
N MET A 122 7.15 -8.51 7.84
CA MET A 122 5.98 -9.32 7.46
C MET A 122 6.34 -10.80 7.26
N ARG A 123 7.47 -11.07 6.60
CA ARG A 123 7.94 -12.43 6.32
C ARG A 123 8.31 -13.17 7.60
N ASN A 124 9.00 -12.52 8.52
CA ASN A 124 9.41 -13.08 9.80
C ASN A 124 8.19 -13.33 10.70
N SER A 125 7.24 -12.39 10.76
CA SER A 125 5.99 -12.54 11.53
C SER A 125 5.16 -13.72 11.05
N ARG A 126 4.97 -13.88 9.73
CA ARG A 126 4.28 -15.04 9.15
C ARG A 126 5.00 -16.35 9.43
N THR A 127 6.33 -16.34 9.43
CA THR A 127 7.14 -17.53 9.69
C THR A 127 7.07 -17.93 11.16
N MET A 128 7.11 -16.97 12.08
CA MET A 128 6.90 -17.22 13.52
C MET A 128 5.50 -17.75 13.79
N GLY A 129 4.45 -17.18 13.18
CA GLY A 129 3.08 -17.69 13.32
C GLY A 129 2.95 -19.14 12.85
N ARG A 130 3.57 -19.51 11.71
CA ARG A 130 3.63 -20.91 11.26
C ARG A 130 4.41 -21.80 12.22
N LEU A 131 5.53 -21.34 12.74
CA LEU A 131 6.34 -22.10 13.70
C LEU A 131 5.52 -22.43 14.94
N VAL A 132 4.85 -21.43 15.53
CA VAL A 132 3.97 -21.61 16.70
C VAL A 132 2.84 -22.59 16.38
N TRP A 133 2.21 -22.45 15.21
CA TRP A 133 1.12 -23.33 14.81
C TRP A 133 1.53 -24.81 14.71
N TYR A 134 2.67 -25.09 14.07
CA TYR A 134 3.14 -26.47 13.83
C TYR A 134 3.91 -27.08 15.02
N HIS A 135 4.74 -26.30 15.72
CA HIS A 135 5.62 -26.83 16.77
C HIS A 135 4.98 -26.85 18.15
N VAL A 136 3.89 -26.12 18.40
CA VAL A 136 3.16 -26.23 19.66
C VAL A 136 2.14 -27.35 19.52
N PRO A 137 2.39 -28.55 20.07
CA PRO A 137 1.38 -29.60 20.07
C PRO A 137 0.17 -29.15 20.94
N PRO A 138 -1.05 -29.63 20.68
CA PRO A 138 -2.24 -29.31 21.48
C PRO A 138 -2.22 -30.03 22.86
N ARG A 139 -1.10 -29.98 23.59
CA ARG A 139 -0.88 -30.69 24.86
C ARG A 139 -0.02 -29.86 25.81
N LEU A 140 -0.41 -29.80 27.08
CA LEU A 140 0.36 -29.19 28.18
C LEU A 140 1.22 -30.23 28.93
N THR A 141 0.82 -31.51 28.89
CA THR A 141 1.42 -32.60 29.68
C THR A 141 2.17 -33.59 28.79
N PRO A 142 3.38 -34.08 29.18
CA PRO A 142 4.08 -35.15 28.48
C PRO A 142 3.20 -36.41 28.34
N LYS A 143 3.51 -37.26 27.34
CA LYS A 143 2.73 -38.47 27.05
C LYS A 143 2.93 -39.45 28.22
N THR A 144 1.84 -39.89 28.85
CA THR A 144 1.93 -40.89 29.92
C THR A 144 2.15 -42.27 29.29
N ASP A 145 2.94 -43.14 29.89
CA ASP A 145 3.31 -44.45 29.32
C ASP A 145 2.10 -45.31 28.92
N ALA A 146 0.96 -45.13 29.60
CA ALA A 146 -0.32 -45.76 29.29
C ALA A 146 -0.94 -45.32 27.95
N GLU A 147 -0.69 -44.08 27.49
CA GLU A 147 -1.20 -43.55 26.21
C GLU A 147 -0.25 -43.86 25.04
N ILE A 148 0.99 -44.27 25.33
CA ILE A 148 1.94 -44.75 24.31
C ILE A 148 1.50 -46.12 23.79
N ALA A 149 0.97 -46.96 24.68
CA ALA A 149 0.52 -48.30 24.37
C ALA A 149 -0.87 -48.39 23.71
N SER A 150 -1.81 -47.50 24.06
CA SER A 150 -3.21 -47.57 23.61
C SER A 150 -3.49 -46.84 22.29
N GLY A 151 -2.66 -45.86 21.90
CA GLY A 151 -2.84 -45.09 20.67
C GLY A 151 -4.10 -44.22 20.61
N GLN A 152 -4.92 -44.22 21.66
CA GLN A 152 -6.21 -43.55 21.73
C GLN A 152 -6.12 -42.35 22.67
N LEU A 153 -6.31 -41.16 22.09
CA LEU A 153 -6.32 -39.87 22.79
C LEU A 153 -7.68 -39.67 23.45
N ASP A 154 -7.81 -40.04 24.72
CA ASP A 154 -8.98 -39.72 25.53
C ASP A 154 -8.57 -38.66 26.57
N ARG A 155 -8.70 -37.37 26.20
CA ARG A 155 -8.38 -36.25 27.11
C ARG A 155 -9.47 -35.20 27.11
N SER A 156 -9.63 -34.56 28.27
CA SER A 156 -10.67 -33.57 28.57
C SER A 156 -10.67 -32.43 27.53
N HIS A 157 -11.83 -32.13 26.96
CA HIS A 157 -12.04 -30.99 26.07
C HIS A 157 -11.53 -29.67 26.69
N GLU A 158 -11.51 -29.56 28.02
CA GLU A 158 -11.04 -28.37 28.74
C GLU A 158 -9.54 -28.10 28.53
N GLU A 159 -8.69 -29.14 28.50
CA GLU A 159 -7.24 -28.96 28.27
C GLU A 159 -6.96 -28.48 26.84
N LEU A 160 -7.70 -29.03 25.87
CA LEU A 160 -7.60 -28.61 24.48
C LEU A 160 -8.01 -27.15 24.31
N MET A 161 -9.11 -26.73 24.94
CA MET A 161 -9.59 -25.34 24.88
C MET A 161 -8.59 -24.36 25.49
N LYS A 162 -7.92 -24.75 26.59
CA LYS A 162 -6.87 -23.94 27.21
C LYS A 162 -5.66 -23.77 26.30
N VAL A 163 -5.17 -24.85 25.69
CA VAL A 163 -4.02 -24.77 24.75
C VAL A 163 -4.38 -23.95 23.51
N MET A 164 -5.60 -24.09 23.01
CA MET A 164 -6.08 -23.30 21.88
C MET A 164 -6.20 -21.81 22.23
N ALA A 165 -6.59 -21.48 23.46
CA ALA A 165 -6.60 -20.10 23.95
C ALA A 165 -5.19 -19.51 24.06
N GLU A 166 -4.23 -20.25 24.62
CA GLU A 166 -2.82 -19.82 24.70
C GLU A 166 -2.19 -19.63 23.32
N LYS A 167 -2.49 -20.53 22.37
CA LYS A 167 -2.06 -20.39 20.96
C LYS A 167 -2.64 -19.14 20.30
N ARG A 168 -3.92 -18.87 20.50
CA ARG A 168 -4.57 -17.65 19.96
C ARG A 168 -3.94 -16.39 20.56
N MET A 169 -3.69 -16.37 21.87
CA MET A 169 -3.01 -15.25 22.52
C MET A 169 -1.60 -15.01 21.95
N GLY A 170 -0.84 -16.07 21.66
CA GLY A 170 0.47 -15.95 21.01
C GLY A 170 0.40 -15.40 19.59
N LEU A 171 -0.65 -15.75 18.82
CA LEU A 171 -0.88 -15.21 17.49
C LEU A 171 -1.32 -13.74 17.53
N ASP A 172 -2.24 -13.41 18.44
CA ASP A 172 -2.70 -12.03 18.66
C ASP A 172 -1.55 -11.10 19.08
N LEU A 173 -0.58 -11.62 19.86
CA LEU A 173 0.61 -10.86 20.25
C LEU A 173 1.52 -10.56 19.03
N ILE A 174 1.68 -11.53 18.12
CA ILE A 174 2.47 -11.35 16.89
C ILE A 174 1.77 -10.34 15.96
N GLU A 175 0.45 -10.42 15.85
CA GLU A 175 -0.35 -9.47 15.09
C GLU A 175 -0.27 -8.06 15.70
N ALA A 176 -0.41 -7.94 17.02
CA ALA A 176 -0.28 -6.68 17.74
C ALA A 176 1.12 -6.06 17.59
N TYR A 177 2.18 -6.87 17.62
CA TYR A 177 3.56 -6.40 17.37
C TYR A 177 3.72 -5.84 15.96
N VAL A 178 3.13 -6.50 14.95
CA VAL A 178 3.12 -6.02 13.58
C VAL A 178 2.36 -4.70 13.45
N PHE A 179 1.17 -4.59 14.06
CA PHE A 179 0.37 -3.36 14.03
C PHE A 179 1.02 -2.21 14.80
N LEU A 180 1.64 -2.48 15.95
CA LEU A 180 2.36 -1.48 16.71
C LEU A 180 3.57 -0.96 15.94
N SER A 181 4.26 -1.83 15.19
CA SER A 181 5.38 -1.42 14.34
C SER A 181 4.98 -0.56 13.13
N ILE A 182 3.68 -0.41 12.84
CA ILE A 182 3.15 0.46 11.77
C ILE A 182 2.95 1.90 12.26
N TYR A 183 2.69 2.08 13.56
CA TYR A 183 2.32 3.37 14.17
C TYR A 183 3.49 4.05 14.86
#